data_AF-A0A944SVR4-F1
#
_entry.id   AF-A0A944SVR4-F1
#
_cell.length_a   1.000
_cell.length_b   1.000
_cell.length_c   1.000
_cell.angle_alpha   90.00
_cell.angle_beta   90.00
_cell.angle_gamma   90.00
#
_symmetry.space_group_name_H-M   'P 1'
#
loop_
_entity.id
_entity.type
_entity.pdbx_description
1 polymer ?
#
loop_
_entity_poly.entity_id
_entity_poly.type
_entity_poly.pdbx_seq_one_letter_code
_entity_poly.pdbx_strand_id
1 'polypeptide(L)' 'GYFTEFTVALIPPLYHMMMKKKLATWDRDFATEGELEIAARINAQAGYTMPENHDSYARI' A
#
# COMPACT_ATOMS: atom_id res chain seq x y z
N GLY A 1 6.22 -11.10 12.68
CA GLY A 1 5.43 -11.11 13.93
C GLY A 1 5.16 -9.69 14.39
N TYR A 2 4.22 -9.48 15.30
CA TYR A 2 3.75 -8.13 15.69
C TYR A 2 4.85 -7.18 16.17
N PHE A 3 5.83 -7.67 16.93
CA PHE A 3 6.97 -6.86 17.39
C PHE A 3 7.80 -6.29 16.23
N THR A 4 7.98 -7.07 15.15
CA THR A 4 8.69 -6.64 13.95
C THR A 4 7.94 -5.53 13.22
N GLU A 5 6.62 -5.67 13.04
CA GLU A 5 5.82 -4.63 12.38
C GLU A 5 5.80 -3.33 13.19
N PHE A 6 5.71 -3.43 14.52
CA PHE A 6 5.81 -2.27 15.40
C PHE A 6 7.16 -1.56 15.24
N THR A 7 8.26 -2.31 15.23
CA THR A 7 9.61 -1.75 15.04
C THR A 7 9.74 -1.07 13.67
N VAL A 8 9.17 -1.66 12.62
CA VAL A 8 9.13 -1.05 11.27
C VAL A 8 8.30 0.23 11.26
N ALA A 9 7.19 0.28 12.00
CA ALA A 9 6.35 1.47 12.12
C ALA A 9 7.07 2.66 12.76
N LEU A 10 8.12 2.43 13.56
CA LEU A 10 8.96 3.48 14.13
C LEU A 10 9.89 4.14 13.09
N ILE A 11 10.01 3.58 11.89
CA ILE A 11 10.85 4.09 10.80
C ILE A 11 9.92 4.48 9.65
N PRO A 12 9.46 5.74 9.57
CA PRO A 12 8.42 6.13 8.61
C PRO A 12 8.75 5.76 7.16
N PRO A 13 9.95 5.99 6.61
CA PRO A 13 10.24 5.60 5.22
C PRO A 13 10.06 4.10 4.94
N LEU A 14 10.47 3.26 5.90
CA LEU A 14 10.37 1.80 5.78
C LEU A 14 8.92 1.34 5.89
N TYR A 15 8.18 1.91 6.83
CA TYR A 15 6.76 1.63 7.00
C TYR A 15 5.95 1.98 5.75
N HIS A 16 6.16 3.18 5.18
CA HIS A 16 5.46 3.60 3.95
C HIS A 16 5.78 2.70 2.76
N MET A 17 7.04 2.24 2.63
CA MET A 17 7.42 1.28 1.59
C MET A 17 6.69 -0.06 1.75
N MET A 18 6.57 -0.56 2.98
CA MET A 18 5.86 -1.80 3.28
C MET A 18 4.34 -1.66 3.05
N MET A 19 3.73 -0.60 3.60
CA MET A 19 2.29 -0.36 3.50
C MET A 19 1.83 -0.12 2.08
N LYS A 20 2.60 0.63 1.28
CA LYS A 20 2.28 0.88 -0.14
C LYS A 20 2.07 -0.43 -0.91
N LYS A 21 2.90 -1.45 -0.65
CA LYS A 21 2.75 -2.77 -1.27
C LYS A 21 1.51 -3.51 -0.78
N LYS A 22 1.24 -3.48 0.53
CA LYS A 22 0.05 -4.13 1.11
C LYS A 22 -1.24 -3.51 0.60
N LEU A 23 -1.30 -2.18 0.51
CA LEU A 23 -2.43 -1.43 -0.03
C LEU A 23 -2.65 -1.73 -1.52
N ALA A 24 -1.59 -1.83 -2.31
CA ALA A 24 -1.72 -2.20 -3.72
C ALA A 24 -2.35 -3.58 -3.93
N THR A 25 -2.00 -4.57 -3.10
CA THR A 25 -2.64 -5.88 -3.12
C THR A 25 -4.11 -5.80 -2.69
N TRP A 26 -4.40 -5.01 -1.65
CA TRP A 26 -5.76 -4.78 -1.17
C TRP A 26 -6.65 -4.15 -2.24
N ASP A 27 -6.17 -3.09 -2.90
CA ASP A 27 -6.86 -2.38 -3.96
C ASP A 27 -7.21 -3.30 -5.13
N ARG A 28 -6.35 -4.29 -5.43
CA ARG A 28 -6.58 -5.27 -6.50
C ARG A 28 -7.60 -6.36 -6.13
N ASP A 29 -7.45 -6.93 -4.94
CA ASP A 29 -8.13 -8.20 -4.60
C ASP A 29 -9.43 -8.00 -3.82
N PHE A 30 -9.58 -6.87 -3.12
CA PHE A 30 -10.62 -6.70 -2.10
C PHE A 30 -11.33 -5.35 -2.13
N ALA A 31 -10.70 -4.28 -2.63
CA ALA A 31 -11.31 -2.96 -2.58
C ALA A 31 -12.55 -2.85 -3.47
N THR A 32 -13.57 -2.20 -2.91
CA THR A 32 -14.76 -1.78 -3.65
C THR A 32 -14.46 -0.55 -4.51
N GLU A 33 -15.33 -0.25 -5.48
CA GLU A 33 -15.17 0.92 -6.36
C GLU A 33 -15.05 2.25 -5.58
N GLY A 34 -15.80 2.42 -4.49
CA GLY A 34 -15.71 3.60 -3.64
C GLY A 34 -14.40 3.70 -2.86
N GLU A 35 -13.86 2.57 -2.41
CA GLU A 35 -12.56 2.52 -1.74
C GLU A 35 -11.41 2.84 -2.70
N LEU A 36 -11.51 2.38 -3.97
CA LEU A 36 -10.57 2.71 -5.02
C LEU A 36 -10.53 4.21 -5.33
N GLU A 37 -11.68 4.88 -5.35
CA GLU A 37 -11.73 6.35 -5.53
C GLU A 37 -11.01 7.08 -4.39
N ILE A 38 -11.25 6.65 -3.14
CA ILE A 38 -10.58 7.20 -1.96
C ILE A 38 -9.07 6.95 -2.04
N ALA A 39 -8.66 5.72 -2.37
CA ALA A 39 -7.26 5.35 -2.53
C ALA A 39 -6.58 6.23 -3.59
N ALA A 40 -7.21 6.46 -4.75
CA ALA A 40 -6.68 7.33 -5.79
C ALA A 40 -6.45 8.77 -5.30
N ARG A 41 -7.42 9.33 -4.56
CA ARG A 41 -7.33 10.69 -4.01
C ARG A 41 -6.21 10.81 -2.98
N ILE A 42 -6.10 9.85 -2.06
CA ILE A 42 -5.07 9.85 -1.02
C ILE A 42 -3.68 9.60 -1.62
N ASN A 43 -3.55 8.67 -2.58
CA ASN A 43 -2.30 8.41 -3.28
C ASN A 43 -1.82 9.67 -4.03
N ALA A 44 -2.72 10.42 -4.65
CA ALA A 44 -2.38 11.69 -5.28
C ALA A 44 -1.87 12.74 -4.26
N GLN A 45 -2.51 12.85 -3.09
CA GLN A 45 -2.08 13.76 -2.03
C GLN A 45 -0.74 13.38 -1.42
N ALA A 46 -0.48 12.08 -1.24
CA ALA A 46 0.75 11.55 -0.68
C ALA A 46 1.92 11.49 -1.68
N GLY A 47 1.67 11.84 -2.95
CA GLY A 47 2.66 11.68 -4.02
C GLY A 47 3.03 10.22 -4.30
N TYR A 48 2.13 9.29 -4.01
CA TYR A 48 2.33 7.88 -4.31
C TYR A 48 2.01 7.60 -5.76
N THR A 49 3.07 7.49 -6.56
CA THR A 49 2.97 6.95 -7.91
C THR A 49 2.87 5.44 -7.82
N MET A 50 1.73 4.89 -8.22
CA MET A 50 1.63 3.46 -8.48
C MET A 50 2.43 3.17 -9.76
N PRO A 51 3.53 2.41 -9.72
CA PRO A 51 4.26 2.08 -10.94
C PRO A 51 3.36 1.18 -11.79
N GLU A 52 3.24 1.56 -13.07
CA GLU A 52 2.35 1.00 -14.11
C GLU A 52 2.51 -0.51 -14.37
N ASN A 53 3.46 -1.18 -13.71
CA ASN A 53 3.84 -2.59 -13.93
C ASN A 53 4.36 -3.30 -12.65
N HIS A 54 3.86 -2.94 -11.47
CA HIS A 54 4.02 -3.80 -10.28
C HIS A 54 2.67 -4.30 -9.80
N ASP A 55 2.06 -5.15 -10.64
CA ASP A 55 1.05 -6.11 -10.26
C ASP A 55 1.64 -7.10 -9.26
N SER A 56 1.63 -6.75 -7.98
CA SER A 56 1.88 -7.67 -6.87
C SER A 56 3.30 -8.27 -6.75
N TYR A 57 3.87 -8.18 -5.54
CA TYR A 57 5.04 -8.97 -5.16
C TYR A 57 4.68 -10.25 -4.38
N ALA A 58 3.44 -10.70 -4.49
CA ALA A 58 3.03 -12.02 -4.04
C ALA A 58 1.91 -12.53 -4.96
N ARG A 59 2.29 -13.33 -5.96
CA ARG A 59 1.38 -14.36 -6.47
C ARG A 59 1.27 -15.40 -5.35
N ILE A 60 0.24 -15.27 -4.52
CA ILE A 60 -0.23 -16.36 -3.67
C ILE A 60 -1.30 -17.09 -4.45
#